data_AF-A0AAU4M6V3-F1
#
_entry.id   AF-A0AAU4M6V3-F1
#
_cell.length_a   1.000
_cell.length_b   1.000
_cell.length_c   1.000
_cell.angle_alpha   90.00
_cell.angle_beta   90.00
_cell.angle_gamma   90.00
#
_symmetry.space_group_name_H-M   'P 1'
#
loop_
_entity.id
_entity.type
_entity.pdbx_description
1 polymer ?
#
loop_
_entity_poly.entity_id
_entity_poly.type
_entity_poly.pdbx_seq_one_letter_code
_entity_poly.pdbx_strand_id
1 'polypeptide(L)'
;MDLEAMAGFVAWLRLPPPARGGAVSVLPTVEPHCSASSVNRKLAAVGSFYEFHARSGVAVANLLVVMRPAGRHRAAATSFKPFLQHIASGKPERQRTIKLKADRRRPRVLTATQAQAILDACEHLRDRLLFALLLDTGVRIGEALGLRHDDLVALLDRWTW
;
A
#
# COMPACT_ATOMS: atom_id res chain seq x y z
N MET A 1 -9.22 -23.99 5.07
CA MET A 1 -8.48 -23.04 5.93
C MET A 1 -9.50 -22.35 6.82
N ASP A 2 -9.37 -22.50 8.13
CA ASP A 2 -10.25 -21.87 9.11
C ASP A 2 -9.64 -20.57 9.67
N LEU A 3 -10.38 -19.92 10.57
CA LEU A 3 -9.97 -18.67 11.19
C LEU A 3 -8.77 -18.86 12.13
N GLU A 4 -8.69 -20.01 12.81
CA GLU A 4 -7.66 -20.34 13.79
C GLU A 4 -6.30 -20.54 13.12
N ALA A 5 -6.25 -21.29 12.02
CA ALA A 5 -5.04 -21.44 11.21
C ALA A 5 -4.52 -20.09 10.73
N MET A 6 -5.41 -19.15 10.41
CA MET A 6 -5.03 -17.84 9.94
C MET A 6 -4.60 -16.90 11.07
N ALA A 7 -5.19 -17.03 12.26
CA ALA A 7 -4.68 -16.38 13.48
C ALA A 7 -3.29 -16.92 13.88
N GLY A 8 -3.10 -18.25 13.80
CA GLY A 8 -1.81 -18.91 14.02
C GLY A 8 -0.75 -18.46 13.01
N PHE A 9 -1.11 -18.32 11.73
CA PHE A 9 -0.22 -17.75 10.71
C PHE A 9 0.19 -16.30 11.03
N VAL A 10 -0.75 -15.47 11.50
CA VAL A 10 -0.43 -14.11 11.96
C VAL A 10 0.53 -14.11 13.14
N ALA A 11 0.31 -14.99 14.13
CA ALA A 11 1.22 -15.14 15.26
C ALA A 11 2.62 -15.57 14.80
N TRP A 12 2.70 -16.58 13.93
CA TRP A 12 3.94 -17.09 13.36
C TRP A 12 4.71 -16.03 12.56
N LEU A 13 4.01 -15.20 11.77
CA LEU A 13 4.63 -14.09 11.04
C LEU A 13 5.26 -13.02 11.95
N ARG A 14 4.71 -12.85 13.16
CA ARG A 14 5.20 -11.88 14.14
C ARG A 14 6.41 -12.40 14.93
N LEU A 15 6.67 -13.71 14.91
CA LEU A 15 7.88 -14.29 15.50
C LEU A 15 9.14 -13.88 14.69
N PRO A 16 10.27 -13.61 15.39
CA PRO A 16 11.59 -13.53 14.77
C PRO A 16 11.90 -14.79 13.96
N PRO A 17 12.60 -14.70 12.82
CA PRO A 17 12.93 -15.86 11.99
C PRO A 17 13.54 -17.05 12.74
N PRO A 18 14.48 -16.86 13.69
CA PRO A 18 15.06 -17.97 14.46
C PRO A 18 14.04 -18.71 15.34
N ALA A 19 13.00 -18.02 15.82
CA ALA A 19 12.00 -18.60 16.72
C ALA A 19 10.85 -19.32 15.98
N ARG A 20 10.78 -19.20 14.65
CA ARG A 20 9.71 -19.83 13.86
C ARG A 20 9.80 -21.35 13.80
N GLY A 21 10.97 -21.91 14.06
CA GLY A 21 11.19 -23.35 14.16
C GLY A 21 10.81 -23.96 15.52
N GLY A 22 10.31 -23.16 16.48
CA GLY A 22 9.88 -23.64 17.80
C GLY A 22 11.02 -23.95 18.79
N ALA A 23 12.28 -23.92 18.35
CA ALA A 23 13.44 -24.18 19.19
C ALA A 23 13.80 -23.02 20.15
N VAL A 24 13.21 -21.83 19.95
CA VAL A 24 13.48 -20.63 20.75
C VAL A 24 12.18 -20.01 21.22
N SER A 25 12.05 -19.82 22.54
CA SER A 25 10.94 -19.08 23.14
C SER A 25 11.13 -17.57 22.95
N VAL A 26 10.08 -16.88 22.55
CA VAL A 26 10.07 -15.42 22.38
C VAL A 26 9.37 -14.79 23.57
N LEU A 27 10.07 -13.89 24.27
CA LEU A 27 9.50 -13.14 25.37
C LEU A 27 8.45 -12.13 24.85
N PRO A 28 7.37 -11.85 25.61
CA PRO A 28 6.33 -10.88 25.22
C PRO A 28 6.84 -9.45 24.98
N THR A 29 8.04 -9.13 25.49
CA THR A 29 8.70 -7.83 25.36
C THR A 29 9.44 -7.63 24.03
N VAL A 30 9.66 -8.71 23.27
CA VAL A 30 10.36 -8.64 21.99
C VAL A 30 9.46 -8.01 20.94
N GLU A 31 9.98 -7.02 20.21
CA GLU A 31 9.23 -6.39 19.14
C GLU A 31 8.84 -7.40 18.05
N PRO A 32 7.61 -7.33 17.54
CA PRO A 32 7.18 -8.20 16.44
C PRO A 32 8.06 -8.01 15.21
N HIS A 33 8.54 -9.11 14.64
CA HIS A 33 9.42 -9.06 13.47
C HIS A 33 8.74 -8.44 12.23
N CYS A 34 7.46 -8.76 12.00
CA CYS A 34 6.67 -8.13 10.95
C CYS A 34 5.79 -7.01 11.54
N SER A 35 5.89 -5.81 10.96
CA SER A 35 4.93 -4.74 11.24
C SER A 35 3.51 -5.14 10.86
N ALA A 36 2.51 -4.54 11.50
CA ALA A 36 1.10 -4.80 11.20
C ALA A 36 0.73 -4.56 9.72
N SER A 37 1.35 -3.56 9.06
CA SER A 37 1.12 -3.30 7.63
C SER A 37 1.71 -4.41 6.74
N SER A 38 2.87 -4.95 7.11
CA SER A 38 3.48 -6.10 6.44
C SER A 38 2.64 -7.36 6.60
N VAL A 39 2.14 -7.65 7.81
CA VAL A 39 1.24 -8.78 8.06
C VAL A 39 -0.04 -8.64 7.22
N ASN A 40 -0.68 -7.49 7.25
CA ASN A 40 -1.90 -7.24 6.47
C ASN A 40 -1.68 -7.42 4.96
N ARG A 41 -0.49 -7.10 4.45
CA ARG A 41 -0.13 -7.31 3.03
C ARG A 41 0.07 -8.79 2.71
N LYS A 42 0.69 -9.56 3.60
CA LYS A 42 0.83 -11.01 3.45
C LYS A 42 -0.53 -11.71 3.52
N LEU A 43 -1.36 -11.34 4.49
CA LEU A 43 -2.77 -11.75 4.55
C LEU A 43 -3.52 -11.36 3.28
N ALA A 44 -3.11 -10.26 2.64
CA ALA A 44 -3.73 -9.85 1.40
C ALA A 44 -3.47 -10.82 0.24
N ALA A 45 -2.20 -11.15 0.03
CA ALA A 45 -1.78 -12.11 -0.99
C ALA A 45 -2.41 -13.50 -0.76
N VAL A 46 -2.37 -14.00 0.48
CA VAL A 46 -2.95 -15.30 0.83
C VAL A 46 -4.47 -15.29 0.61
N GLY A 47 -5.16 -14.24 1.06
CA GLY A 47 -6.60 -14.10 0.85
C GLY A 47 -6.99 -14.07 -0.63
N SER A 48 -6.25 -13.34 -1.48
CA SER A 48 -6.53 -13.29 -2.92
C SER A 48 -6.24 -14.63 -3.62
N PHE A 49 -5.22 -15.36 -3.16
CA PHE A 49 -4.90 -16.68 -3.69
C PHE A 49 -6.05 -17.67 -3.45
N TYR A 50 -6.55 -17.76 -2.22
CA TYR A 50 -7.68 -18.64 -1.95
C TYR A 50 -8.96 -18.15 -2.60
N GLU A 51 -9.20 -16.84 -2.67
CA GLU A 51 -10.35 -16.29 -3.39
C GLU A 51 -10.36 -16.71 -4.87
N PHE A 52 -9.21 -16.67 -5.54
CA PHE A 52 -9.06 -17.16 -6.89
C PHE A 52 -9.48 -18.64 -6.99
N HIS A 53 -8.98 -19.49 -6.10
CA HIS A 53 -9.32 -20.92 -6.09
C HIS A 53 -10.80 -21.19 -5.79
N ALA A 54 -11.46 -20.40 -4.95
CA ALA A 54 -12.89 -20.55 -4.72
C ALA A 54 -13.74 -20.21 -5.94
N ARG A 55 -13.31 -19.27 -6.78
CA ARG A 55 -13.97 -19.02 -8.08
C ARG A 55 -13.79 -20.20 -9.03
N SER A 56 -12.72 -20.96 -8.88
CA SER A 56 -12.45 -22.20 -9.61
C SER A 56 -13.10 -23.45 -8.99
N GLY A 57 -14.01 -23.29 -8.03
CA GLY A 57 -14.77 -24.40 -7.43
C GLY A 57 -14.13 -25.08 -6.22
N VAL A 58 -12.97 -24.60 -5.75
CA VAL A 58 -12.28 -25.16 -4.58
C VAL A 58 -12.79 -24.48 -3.31
N ALA A 59 -13.51 -25.21 -2.45
CA ALA A 59 -14.24 -24.70 -1.28
C ALA A 59 -13.33 -24.28 -0.09
N VAL A 60 -12.23 -23.58 -0.33
CA VAL A 60 -11.26 -23.19 0.71
C VAL A 60 -11.41 -21.72 1.13
N ALA A 61 -12.02 -20.84 0.32
CA ALA A 61 -12.03 -19.39 0.58
C ALA A 61 -13.24 -18.85 1.34
N ASN A 62 -14.35 -19.60 1.41
CA ASN A 62 -15.60 -19.08 2.00
C ASN A 62 -15.49 -18.76 3.50
N LEU A 63 -14.45 -19.26 4.19
CA LEU A 63 -14.20 -19.03 5.62
C LEU A 63 -13.38 -17.76 5.93
N LEU A 64 -12.79 -17.11 4.91
CA LEU A 64 -11.80 -16.02 5.11
C LEU A 64 -12.34 -14.62 4.83
N VAL A 65 -13.59 -14.52 4.39
CA VAL A 65 -14.22 -13.28 3.94
C VAL A 65 -15.55 -13.10 4.64
N VAL A 66 -15.70 -11.99 5.35
CA VAL A 66 -16.99 -11.54 5.88
C VAL A 66 -17.57 -10.54 4.89
N MET A 67 -18.84 -10.74 4.53
CA MET A 67 -19.61 -9.72 3.85
C MET A 67 -19.92 -8.63 4.88
N ARG A 68 -19.32 -7.44 4.73
CA ARG A 68 -19.68 -6.29 5.56
C ARG A 68 -20.61 -5.38 4.76
N PRO A 69 -21.62 -4.77 5.42
CA PRO A 69 -22.43 -3.73 4.79
C PRO A 69 -21.52 -2.70 4.14
N ALA A 70 -21.94 -2.16 2.99
CA ALA A 70 -21.20 -1.12 2.27
C ALA A 70 -20.91 0.03 3.23
N GLY A 71 -19.67 0.10 3.72
CA GLY A 71 -19.32 1.06 4.76
C GLY A 71 -19.35 2.47 4.17
N ARG A 72 -20.21 3.35 4.72
CA ARG A 72 -20.23 4.80 4.46
C ARG A 72 -18.84 5.46 4.62
N HIS A 73 -17.95 4.79 5.35
CA HIS A 73 -16.64 5.28 5.80
C HIS A 73 -15.42 4.88 4.96
N ARG A 74 -15.56 4.10 3.86
CA ARG A 74 -14.42 3.81 2.96
C ARG A 74 -14.44 4.53 1.62
N ALA A 75 -15.54 5.19 1.26
CA ALA A 75 -15.58 6.11 0.13
C ALA A 75 -14.62 7.31 0.28
N ALA A 76 -13.91 7.44 1.41
CA ALA A 76 -13.06 8.57 1.76
C ALA A 76 -11.63 8.19 2.18
N ALA A 77 -11.10 7.03 1.77
CA ALA A 77 -9.64 6.81 1.88
C ALA A 77 -8.87 7.41 0.70
N THR A 78 -9.52 7.48 -0.47
CA THR A 78 -9.05 8.10 -1.70
C THR A 78 -10.25 8.75 -2.38
N SER A 79 -10.12 9.97 -2.91
CA SER A 79 -11.15 10.65 -3.70
C SER A 79 -11.50 9.94 -5.01
N PHE A 80 -10.71 8.93 -5.40
CA PHE A 80 -10.90 8.15 -6.60
C PHE A 80 -12.20 7.32 -6.54
N LYS A 81 -13.14 7.64 -7.42
CA LYS A 81 -14.36 6.86 -7.67
C LYS A 81 -14.22 6.17 -9.02
N PRO A 82 -14.22 4.82 -9.06
CA PRO A 82 -14.21 4.08 -10.33
C PRO A 82 -15.42 4.43 -11.21
N PHE A 83 -15.28 4.26 -12.52
CA PHE A 83 -16.31 4.58 -13.51
C PHE A 83 -17.70 3.97 -13.18
N LEU A 84 -17.73 2.75 -12.65
CA LEU A 84 -18.97 2.05 -12.28
C LEU A 84 -19.32 2.13 -10.78
N GLN A 85 -18.74 3.09 -10.05
CA GLN A 85 -19.01 3.27 -8.63
C GLN A 85 -20.51 3.46 -8.33
N HIS A 86 -21.24 4.11 -9.24
CA HIS A 86 -22.68 4.33 -9.10
C HIS A 86 -23.50 3.02 -9.09
N ILE A 87 -23.02 1.96 -9.77
CA ILE A 87 -23.67 0.64 -9.80
C ILE A 87 -23.29 -0.19 -8.57
N ALA A 88 -22.08 0.02 -8.05
CA ALA A 88 -21.58 -0.67 -6.86
C ALA A 88 -22.01 -0.02 -5.54
N SER A 89 -22.55 1.21 -5.58
CA SER A 89 -22.93 1.97 -4.39
C SER A 89 -24.04 1.24 -3.63
N GLY A 90 -23.76 0.85 -2.38
CA GLY A 90 -24.69 0.15 -1.49
C GLY A 90 -24.54 -1.37 -1.45
N LYS A 91 -23.74 -1.98 -2.33
CA LYS A 91 -23.50 -3.43 -2.28
C LYS A 91 -22.53 -3.79 -1.14
N PRO A 92 -22.82 -4.83 -0.33
CA PRO A 92 -21.92 -5.24 0.74
C PRO A 92 -20.54 -5.60 0.16
N GLU A 93 -19.50 -5.06 0.79
CA GLU A 93 -18.12 -5.25 0.35
C GLU A 93 -17.54 -6.48 1.05
N ARG A 94 -16.87 -7.34 0.29
CA ARG A 94 -16.08 -8.44 0.82
C ARG A 94 -14.91 -7.88 1.60
N GLN A 95 -14.89 -8.09 2.92
CA GLN A 95 -13.75 -7.72 3.76
C GLN A 95 -13.15 -8.94 4.44
N ARG A 96 -11.83 -8.92 4.61
CA ARG A 96 -11.11 -9.97 5.33
C ARG A 96 -11.54 -10.01 6.79
N THR A 97 -11.70 -11.22 7.32
CA THR A 97 -12.08 -11.45 8.72
C THR A 97 -10.98 -11.01 9.69
N ILE A 98 -9.71 -11.24 9.33
CA ILE A 98 -8.55 -10.87 10.16
C ILE A 98 -7.82 -9.68 9.54
N LYS A 99 -7.61 -8.64 10.35
CA LYS A 99 -6.74 -7.50 10.03
C LYS A 99 -6.12 -6.98 11.32
N LEU A 100 -4.81 -6.74 11.30
CA LEU A 100 -4.13 -6.06 12.40
C LEU A 100 -4.33 -4.55 12.29
N LYS A 101 -4.58 -3.88 13.41
CA LYS A 101 -4.56 -2.41 13.48
C LYS A 101 -3.13 -1.96 13.17
N ALA A 102 -2.95 -1.30 12.04
CA ALA A 102 -1.68 -0.73 11.64
C ALA A 102 -1.71 0.78 11.87
N ASP A 103 -0.63 1.31 12.42
CA ASP A 103 -0.48 2.75 12.59
C ASP A 103 -0.39 3.45 11.23
N ARG A 104 -1.01 4.63 11.11
CA ARG A 104 -1.02 5.41 9.88
C ARG A 104 0.22 6.31 9.89
N ARG A 105 1.28 5.84 9.23
CA ARG A 105 2.51 6.64 9.04
C ARG A 105 2.17 7.95 8.35
N ARG A 106 2.53 9.07 9.00
CA ARG A 106 2.50 10.38 8.36
C ARG A 106 3.63 10.45 7.31
N PRO A 107 3.38 11.03 6.13
CA PRO A 107 4.45 11.31 5.18
C PRO A 107 5.53 12.13 5.88
N ARG A 108 6.79 11.73 5.70
CA ARG A 108 7.93 12.56 6.08
C ARG A 108 8.11 13.58 4.96
N VAL A 109 8.07 14.86 5.31
CA VAL A 109 8.23 15.97 4.37
C VAL A 109 9.60 16.60 4.57
N LEU A 110 10.20 17.04 3.47
CA LEU A 110 11.45 17.77 3.49
C LEU A 110 11.17 19.25 3.80
N THR A 111 12.04 19.89 4.56
CA THR A 111 12.05 21.35 4.63
C THR A 111 12.63 21.93 3.34
N ALA A 112 12.36 23.22 3.07
CA ALA A 112 12.94 23.91 1.91
C ALA A 112 14.48 23.82 1.90
N THR A 113 15.12 23.98 3.07
CA THR A 113 16.57 23.86 3.21
C THR A 113 17.07 22.45 2.91
N GLN A 114 16.36 21.41 3.36
CA GLN A 114 16.72 20.02 3.06
C GLN A 114 16.56 19.70 1.57
N ALA A 115 15.49 20.19 0.95
CA ALA A 115 15.27 20.03 -0.48
C ALA A 115 16.36 20.73 -1.30
N GLN A 116 16.72 21.97 -0.93
CA GLN A 116 17.80 22.71 -1.57
C GLN A 116 19.15 22.00 -1.44
N ALA A 117 19.48 21.49 -0.25
CA ALA A 117 20.71 20.72 -0.03
C ALA A 117 20.80 19.46 -0.92
N ILE A 118 19.66 18.78 -1.18
CA ILE A 118 19.62 17.63 -2.10
C ILE A 118 19.88 18.11 -3.54
N LEU A 119 19.24 19.20 -3.97
CA LEU A 119 19.44 19.75 -5.32
C LEU A 119 20.90 20.16 -5.54
N ASP A 120 21.53 20.76 -4.54
CA ASP A 120 22.92 21.25 -4.63
C ASP A 120 23.96 20.13 -4.54
N ALA A 121 23.60 18.99 -3.94
CA ALA A 121 24.43 17.79 -3.93
C ALA A 121 24.37 16.97 -5.24
N CYS A 122 23.49 17.31 -6.19
CA CYS A 122 23.37 16.59 -7.46
C CYS A 122 24.53 16.95 -8.41
N GLU A 123 25.40 15.99 -8.71
CA GLU A 123 26.53 16.17 -9.66
C GLU A 123 26.07 16.20 -11.13
N HIS A 124 24.93 15.58 -11.45
CA HIS A 124 24.40 15.50 -12.81
C HIS A 124 23.11 16.29 -12.96
N LEU A 125 22.99 17.02 -14.09
CA LEU A 125 21.77 17.76 -14.45
C LEU A 125 20.53 16.87 -14.53
N ARG A 126 20.69 15.62 -14.96
CA ARG A 126 19.59 14.63 -14.99
C ARG A 126 19.00 14.39 -13.60
N ASP A 127 19.87 14.20 -12.61
CA ASP A 127 19.45 13.86 -11.26
C ASP A 127 18.85 15.11 -10.59
N ARG A 128 19.44 16.29 -10.83
CA ARG A 128 18.89 17.58 -10.40
C ARG A 128 17.51 17.85 -11.02
N LEU A 129 17.34 17.60 -12.31
CA LEU A 129 16.05 17.70 -13.01
C LEU A 129 15.01 16.77 -12.38
N LEU A 130 15.37 15.50 -12.13
CA LEU A 130 14.47 14.52 -11.52
C LEU A 130 13.99 14.98 -10.14
N PHE A 131 14.89 15.42 -9.27
CA PHE A 131 14.51 15.91 -7.95
C PHE A 131 13.69 17.20 -7.99
N ALA A 132 14.03 18.15 -8.87
CA ALA A 132 13.25 19.37 -9.06
C ALA A 132 11.83 19.07 -9.56
N LEU A 133 11.70 18.19 -10.57
CA LEU A 133 10.41 17.76 -11.10
C LEU A 133 9.54 17.13 -10.00
N LEU A 134 10.10 16.22 -9.21
CA LEU A 134 9.39 15.57 -8.10
C LEU A 134 8.95 16.56 -7.03
N LEU A 135 9.79 17.56 -6.73
CA LEU A 135 9.51 18.60 -5.74
C LEU A 135 8.38 19.53 -6.19
N ASP A 136 8.44 20.01 -7.44
CA ASP A 136 7.54 21.05 -7.94
C ASP A 136 6.17 20.50 -8.34
N THR A 137 6.12 19.27 -8.87
CA THR A 137 4.88 18.67 -9.39
C THR A 137 4.24 17.66 -8.45
N GLY A 138 5.02 17.07 -7.53
CA GLY A 138 4.55 16.00 -6.66
C GLY A 138 4.20 14.69 -7.38
N VAL A 139 4.65 14.51 -8.64
CA VAL A 139 4.44 13.25 -9.38
C VAL A 139 5.12 12.08 -8.68
N ARG A 140 4.61 10.86 -8.90
CA ARG A 140 5.27 9.65 -8.40
C ARG A 140 6.57 9.41 -9.14
N ILE A 141 7.55 8.82 -8.46
CA ILE A 141 8.84 8.46 -9.09
C ILE A 141 8.65 7.62 -10.36
N GLY A 142 7.69 6.70 -10.39
CA GLY A 142 7.41 5.90 -11.60
C GLY A 142 6.79 6.71 -12.74
N GLU A 143 6.03 7.76 -12.44
CA GLU A 143 5.49 8.69 -13.44
C GLU A 143 6.62 9.55 -14.01
N ALA A 144 7.47 10.11 -13.14
CA ALA A 144 8.65 10.89 -13.55
C ALA A 144 9.62 10.08 -14.42
N LEU A 145 9.91 8.82 -14.04
CA LEU A 145 10.78 7.93 -14.81
C LEU A 145 10.13 7.44 -16.12
N GLY A 146 8.81 7.51 -16.22
CA GLY A 146 8.05 7.15 -17.41
C GLY A 146 7.83 8.32 -18.38
N LEU A 147 8.26 9.53 -18.02
CA LEU A 147 8.05 10.74 -18.79
C LEU A 147 8.79 10.67 -20.14
N ARG A 148 8.10 11.06 -21.20
CA ARG A 148 8.63 11.17 -22.56
C ARG A 148 8.74 12.62 -22.96
N HIS A 149 9.57 12.90 -23.98
CA HIS A 149 9.68 14.25 -24.54
C HIS A 149 8.33 14.77 -25.06
N ASP A 150 7.50 13.90 -25.63
CA ASP A 150 6.16 14.26 -26.13
C ASP A 150 5.17 14.64 -25.01
N ASP A 151 5.47 14.30 -23.75
CA ASP A 151 4.67 14.72 -22.59
C ASP A 151 4.98 16.18 -22.17
N LEU A 152 6.07 16.76 -22.69
CA LEU A 152 6.50 18.12 -22.38
C LEU A 152 5.97 19.10 -23.43
N VAL A 153 4.94 19.86 -23.05
CA VAL A 153 4.48 21.00 -23.85
C VAL A 153 5.27 22.23 -23.44
N ALA A 154 6.19 22.67 -24.30
CA ALA A 154 6.81 23.98 -24.16
C ALA A 154 5.78 25.05 -24.53
N LEU A 155 5.20 25.72 -23.51
CA LEU A 155 4.28 26.85 -23.68
C LEU A 155 5.03 28.14 -24.08
N LEU A 156 5.92 28.07 -25.08
CA LEU A 156 6.76 29.18 -25.51
C LEU A 156 6.02 30.28 -26.31
N ASP A 157 4.69 30.22 -26.43
CA ASP A 157 3.90 31.19 -27.22
C ASP A 157 2.66 31.78 -26.52
N ARG A 158 2.57 31.73 -25.18
CA ARG A 158 1.40 32.31 -24.46
C ARG A 158 1.72 33.32 -23.36
N TRP A 159 2.71 34.17 -23.61
CA TRP A 159 2.87 35.44 -22.89
C TRP A 159 3.21 36.56 -23.89
N THR A 160 2.21 36.99 -24.67
CA THR A 160 2.19 38.35 -25.22
C THR A 160 0.96 39.06 -24.67
N TRP A 161 1.26 40.01 -23.76
CA TRP A 161 0.42 40.96 -23.00
C TRP A 161 -0.44 40.38 -21.86
#